data_AF-A0A482IJD9-F1
#
_entry.id   AF-A0A482IJD9-F1
#
_cell.length_a   1.000
_cell.length_b   1.000
_cell.length_c   1.000
_cell.angle_alpha   90.00
_cell.angle_beta   90.00
_cell.angle_gamma   90.00
#
_symmetry.space_group_name_H-M   'P 1'
#
loop_
_entity.id
_entity.type
_entity.pdbx_description
1 polymer ?
#
loop_
_entity_poly.entity_id
_entity_poly.type
_entity_poly.pdbx_seq_one_letter_code
_entity_poly.pdbx_strand_id
1 'polypeptide(L)'
;MTHAQAFLSLRRLVVPGATLAAVLVLSACASSQASRFDVDAFLRGSDTALPEVLGNPDFLKATRIPQTDCATMLQSPHNGTLEDLPASNTARGPAWLLHPADTPDKVWLVVGEAGGERSCHGPLPADAMKKLTERAKG
;
A
#
# COMPACT_ATOMS: atom_id res chain seq x y z
N MET A 1 -39.66 -22.61 -9.13
CA MET A 1 -40.22 -22.27 -7.81
C MET A 1 -40.56 -23.59 -7.16
N THR A 2 -39.65 -24.12 -6.33
CA THR A 2 -39.72 -25.51 -5.89
C THR A 2 -39.29 -25.62 -4.42
N HIS A 3 -40.30 -25.81 -3.58
CA HIS A 3 -40.38 -26.63 -2.38
C HIS A 3 -39.41 -26.44 -1.21
N ALA A 4 -40.00 -25.91 -0.13
CA ALA A 4 -39.80 -26.40 1.22
C ALA A 4 -40.00 -27.93 1.30
N GLN A 5 -39.25 -28.61 2.14
CA GLN A 5 -39.73 -29.24 3.38
C GLN A 5 -38.68 -30.21 3.92
N ALA A 6 -38.37 -29.99 5.19
CA ALA A 6 -37.59 -30.87 6.03
C ALA A 6 -38.35 -32.19 6.25
N PHE A 7 -37.69 -33.32 6.04
CA PHE A 7 -38.06 -34.58 6.66
C PHE A 7 -36.84 -35.16 7.36
N LEU A 8 -36.91 -35.13 8.69
CA LEU A 8 -36.06 -35.85 9.61
C LEU A 8 -36.14 -37.36 9.33
N SER A 9 -35.05 -37.96 8.87
CA SER A 9 -34.83 -39.41 8.95
C SER A 9 -33.74 -39.68 9.97
N LEU A 10 -34.17 -39.97 11.20
CA LEU A 10 -33.32 -40.35 12.32
C LEU A 10 -32.86 -41.80 12.10
N ARG A 11 -31.73 -42.01 11.43
CA ARG A 11 -31.07 -43.33 11.42
C ARG A 11 -30.33 -43.52 12.74
N ARG A 12 -30.83 -44.46 13.56
CA ARG A 12 -30.09 -45.01 14.70
C ARG A 12 -28.78 -45.60 14.19
N LEU A 13 -27.65 -45.00 14.56
CA LEU A 13 -26.32 -45.58 14.38
C LEU A 13 -25.93 -46.29 15.67
N VAL A 14 -25.73 -47.60 15.54
CA VAL A 14 -25.05 -48.47 16.50
C VAL A 14 -23.60 -48.00 16.62
N VAL A 15 -23.16 -47.69 17.84
CA VAL A 15 -21.75 -47.37 18.16
C VAL A 15 -21.18 -48.50 19.00
N PRO A 16 -20.08 -49.12 18.57
CA PRO A 16 -19.10 -49.59 19.51
C PRO A 16 -17.70 -49.06 19.15
N GLY A 17 -17.03 -48.49 20.15
CA GLY A 17 -15.59 -48.63 20.28
C GLY A 17 -14.71 -47.53 19.67
N ALA A 18 -14.07 -46.82 20.60
CA ALA A 18 -12.67 -46.42 20.58
C ALA A 18 -12.24 -45.08 19.92
N THR A 19 -11.36 -44.41 20.68
CA THR A 19 -10.30 -43.46 20.32
C THR A 19 -10.62 -41.98 20.08
N LEU A 20 -10.26 -41.17 21.10
CA LEU A 20 -9.58 -39.87 21.07
C LEU A 20 -9.60 -39.05 19.77
N ALA A 21 -10.23 -37.87 19.81
CA ALA A 21 -9.63 -36.59 19.44
C ALA A 21 -10.60 -35.45 19.75
N ALA A 22 -10.24 -34.58 20.68
CA ALA A 22 -10.93 -33.30 20.86
C ALA A 22 -10.58 -32.40 19.67
N VAL A 23 -11.53 -32.22 18.74
CA VAL A 23 -11.38 -31.24 17.66
C VAL A 23 -12.16 -29.99 18.04
N LEU A 24 -11.48 -29.06 18.72
CA LEU A 24 -11.92 -27.68 18.83
C LEU A 24 -11.67 -27.01 17.47
N VAL A 25 -12.62 -27.09 16.54
CA VAL A 25 -12.58 -26.21 15.36
C VAL A 25 -13.12 -24.86 15.81
N LEU A 26 -12.21 -23.96 16.18
CA LEU A 26 -12.47 -22.54 16.33
C LEU A 26 -12.97 -22.01 14.98
N SER A 27 -14.26 -21.66 14.92
CA SER A 27 -14.84 -20.83 13.88
C SER A 27 -14.26 -19.41 14.01
N ALA A 28 -13.06 -19.21 13.46
CA ALA A 28 -12.52 -17.88 13.24
C ALA A 28 -13.37 -17.19 12.17
N CYS A 29 -14.29 -16.34 12.62
CA CYS A 29 -14.92 -15.33 11.79
C CYS A 29 -13.80 -14.43 11.23
N ALA A 30 -13.32 -14.73 10.03
CA ALA A 30 -12.50 -13.80 9.26
C ALA A 30 -13.42 -12.69 8.75
N SER A 31 -13.73 -11.74 9.64
CA SER A 31 -14.29 -10.45 9.27
C SER A 31 -13.39 -9.86 8.20
N SER A 32 -13.86 -9.81 6.96
CA SER A 32 -13.16 -9.18 5.84
C SER A 32 -13.08 -7.67 6.07
N GLN A 33 -12.18 -7.26 6.96
CA GLN A 33 -11.76 -5.89 7.07
C GLN A 33 -10.87 -5.63 5.86
N ALA A 34 -11.32 -4.80 4.92
CA ALA A 34 -10.54 -4.40 3.77
C ALA A 34 -9.18 -3.92 4.26
N SER A 35 -8.14 -4.71 3.98
CA SER A 35 -6.75 -4.43 4.34
C SER A 35 -6.38 -3.08 3.72
N ARG A 36 -6.18 -2.05 4.55
CA ARG A 36 -5.59 -0.79 4.06
C ARG A 36 -4.14 -1.09 3.69
N PHE A 37 -3.68 -0.52 2.58
CA PHE A 37 -2.30 -0.64 2.16
C PHE A 37 -1.38 -0.08 3.26
N ASP A 38 -0.51 -0.92 3.81
CA ASP A 38 0.45 -0.52 4.83
C ASP A 38 1.68 0.12 4.16
N VAL A 39 1.63 1.46 4.08
CA VAL A 39 2.66 2.27 3.43
C VAL A 39 4.01 2.13 4.13
N ASP A 40 4.04 2.10 5.46
CA ASP A 40 5.30 2.07 6.21
C ASP A 40 5.95 0.69 6.12
N ALA A 41 5.14 -0.38 6.28
CA ALA A 41 5.64 -1.75 6.09
C ALA A 41 6.16 -1.99 4.68
N PHE A 42 5.46 -1.47 3.65
CA PHE A 42 5.93 -1.56 2.27
C PHE A 42 7.26 -0.84 2.08
N LEU A 43 7.38 0.43 2.45
CA LEU A 43 8.61 1.21 2.25
C LEU A 43 9.81 0.65 3.03
N ARG A 44 9.58 0.02 4.19
CA ARG A 44 10.63 -0.57 5.02
C ARG A 44 10.94 -2.03 4.69
N GLY A 45 10.19 -2.64 3.77
CA GLY A 45 10.44 -4.01 3.32
C GLY A 45 11.85 -4.17 2.75
N SER A 46 12.53 -5.26 3.10
CA SER A 46 13.89 -5.56 2.62
C SER A 46 13.98 -5.64 1.10
N ASP A 47 12.91 -6.14 0.47
CA ASP A 47 12.83 -6.41 -0.96
C ASP A 47 12.21 -5.24 -1.74
N THR A 48 11.84 -4.16 -1.05
CA THR A 48 11.30 -2.96 -1.70
C THR A 48 12.44 -2.08 -2.17
N ALA A 49 12.49 -1.83 -3.47
CA ALA A 49 13.38 -0.85 -4.09
C ALA A 49 12.57 0.27 -4.74
N LEU A 50 13.27 1.35 -5.12
CA LEU A 50 12.66 2.57 -5.62
C LEU A 50 11.80 2.32 -6.90
N PRO A 51 12.25 1.52 -7.89
CA PRO A 51 11.43 1.21 -9.06
C PRO A 51 10.09 0.54 -8.72
N GLU A 52 10.07 -0.32 -7.70
CA GLU A 52 8.89 -1.03 -7.23
C GLU A 52 7.90 -0.05 -6.59
N VAL A 53 8.38 0.92 -5.80
CA VAL A 53 7.55 1.99 -5.23
C VAL A 53 6.90 2.81 -6.34
N LEU A 54 7.69 3.25 -7.33
CA LEU A 54 7.21 4.04 -8.47
C LEU A 54 6.26 3.23 -9.39
N GLY A 55 6.43 1.91 -9.45
CA GLY A 55 5.61 1.01 -10.26
C GLY A 55 4.31 0.56 -9.58
N ASN A 56 4.22 0.64 -8.25
CA ASN A 56 3.14 0.02 -7.48
C ASN A 56 1.86 0.89 -7.48
N PRO A 57 0.77 0.44 -8.15
CA PRO A 57 -0.46 1.22 -8.24
C PRO A 57 -1.20 1.35 -6.91
N ASP A 58 -1.09 0.37 -6.00
CA ASP A 58 -1.76 0.39 -4.71
C ASP A 58 -1.09 1.40 -3.76
N PHE A 59 0.24 1.43 -3.75
CA PHE A 59 1.02 2.46 -3.04
C PHE A 59 0.65 3.86 -3.54
N LEU A 60 0.72 4.09 -4.85
CA LEU A 60 0.43 5.40 -5.44
C LEU A 60 -1.02 5.80 -5.19
N LYS A 61 -1.98 4.87 -5.27
CA LYS A 61 -3.38 5.16 -4.96
C LYS A 61 -3.58 5.48 -3.48
N ALA A 62 -2.91 4.75 -2.58
CA ALA A 62 -3.05 4.92 -1.13
C ALA A 62 -2.42 6.22 -0.61
N THR A 63 -1.42 6.74 -1.31
CA THR A 63 -0.64 7.91 -0.87
C THR A 63 -0.95 9.18 -1.65
N ARG A 64 -1.75 9.11 -2.74
CA ARG A 64 -2.12 10.27 -3.57
C ARG A 64 -2.87 11.33 -2.77
N ILE A 65 -2.39 12.56 -2.82
CA ILE A 65 -3.11 13.74 -2.30
C ILE A 65 -3.97 14.38 -3.40
N PRO A 66 -4.96 15.21 -3.05
CA PRO A 66 -5.76 15.95 -4.02
C PRO A 66 -4.90 16.76 -4.99
N GLN A 67 -5.33 16.85 -6.25
CA GLN A 67 -4.57 17.55 -7.29
C GLN A 67 -4.37 19.04 -6.98
N THR A 68 -5.36 19.69 -6.37
CA THR A 68 -5.29 21.08 -5.91
C THR A 68 -4.20 21.28 -4.86
N ASP A 69 -4.05 20.32 -3.95
CA ASP A 69 -3.09 20.37 -2.86
C ASP A 69 -1.69 20.12 -3.40
N CYS A 70 -1.55 19.17 -4.33
CA CYS A 70 -0.32 18.95 -5.07
C CYS A 70 0.12 20.20 -5.84
N ALA A 71 -0.79 20.84 -6.59
CA ALA A 71 -0.49 22.08 -7.32
C ALA A 71 -0.04 23.20 -6.38
N THR A 72 -0.78 23.42 -5.28
CA THR A 72 -0.42 24.42 -4.25
C THR A 72 0.95 24.14 -3.65
N MET A 73 1.23 22.87 -3.38
CA MET A 73 2.48 22.42 -2.79
C MET A 73 3.66 22.67 -3.74
N LEU A 74 3.50 22.40 -5.03
CA LEU A 74 4.55 22.58 -6.04
C LEU A 74 4.75 24.03 -6.48
N GLN A 75 3.74 24.89 -6.32
CA GLN A 75 3.80 26.30 -6.74
C GLN A 75 4.41 27.23 -5.69
N SER A 76 4.41 26.83 -4.41
CA SER A 76 4.87 27.71 -3.35
C SER A 76 6.40 27.68 -3.27
N PRO A 77 7.09 28.83 -3.44
CA PRO A 77 8.56 28.91 -3.48
C PRO A 77 9.24 28.61 -2.13
N HIS A 78 8.46 28.40 -1.06
CA HIS A 78 8.94 28.10 0.29
C HIS A 78 8.79 26.63 0.69
N ASN A 79 8.23 25.78 -0.17
CA ASN A 79 7.90 24.40 0.19
C ASN A 79 9.09 23.43 0.12
N GLY A 80 10.31 23.96 0.04
CA GLY A 80 11.56 23.20 0.15
C GLY A 80 12.15 22.76 -1.19
N THR A 81 12.91 21.66 -1.20
CA THR A 81 13.74 21.27 -2.36
C THR A 81 13.17 20.04 -3.07
N LEU A 82 13.14 20.09 -4.40
CA LEU A 82 12.85 18.93 -5.25
C LEU A 82 14.18 18.24 -5.62
N GLU A 83 14.34 16.99 -5.22
CA GLU A 83 15.43 16.11 -5.60
C GLU A 83 14.97 15.18 -6.75
N ASP A 84 15.74 15.11 -7.84
CA ASP A 84 15.49 14.13 -8.90
C ASP A 84 15.75 12.70 -8.41
N LEU A 85 14.80 11.80 -8.66
CA LEU A 85 14.96 10.39 -8.32
C LEU A 85 15.68 9.64 -9.47
N PRO A 86 16.76 8.90 -9.17
CA PRO A 86 17.54 8.19 -10.18
C PRO A 86 16.69 7.14 -10.89
N ALA A 87 16.81 7.10 -12.23
CA ALA A 87 16.15 6.18 -13.14
C ALA A 87 14.69 5.88 -12.78
N SER A 88 13.84 6.91 -12.85
CA SER A 88 12.40 6.74 -13.00
C SER A 88 12.16 5.76 -14.15
N ASN A 89 11.82 4.50 -13.82
CA ASN A 89 11.63 3.47 -14.84
C ASN A 89 10.56 3.97 -15.83
N THR A 90 10.91 3.91 -17.10
CA THR A 90 10.39 4.62 -18.28
C THR A 90 8.88 4.46 -18.55
N ALA A 91 8.14 3.71 -17.73
CA ALA A 91 6.71 3.48 -17.87
C ALA A 91 5.82 4.61 -17.31
N ARG A 92 6.25 5.34 -16.26
CA ARG A 92 5.46 6.40 -15.62
C ARG A 92 6.06 7.81 -15.75
N GLY A 93 7.17 7.96 -16.44
CA GLY A 93 7.80 9.28 -16.61
C GLY A 93 8.66 9.69 -15.40
N PRO A 94 9.09 10.96 -15.36
CA PRO A 94 10.02 11.45 -14.35
C PRO A 94 9.41 11.48 -12.94
N ALA A 95 10.24 11.28 -11.93
CA ALA A 95 9.84 11.36 -10.52
C ALA A 95 10.85 12.16 -9.68
N TRP A 96 10.34 12.80 -8.63
CA TRP A 96 11.09 13.65 -7.72
C TRP A 96 10.69 13.39 -6.27
N LEU A 97 11.59 13.71 -5.34
CA LEU A 97 11.29 13.76 -3.92
C LEU A 97 11.25 15.22 -3.48
N LEU A 98 10.11 15.68 -2.98
CA LEU A 98 9.96 16.98 -2.35
C LEU A 98 10.31 16.87 -0.87
N HIS A 99 11.32 17.64 -0.46
CA HIS A 99 11.74 17.80 0.91
C HIS A 99 11.18 19.12 1.46
N PRO A 100 10.12 19.11 2.27
CA PRO A 100 9.57 20.32 2.90
C PRO A 100 10.61 21.01 3.79
N ALA A 101 10.58 22.34 3.87
CA ALA A 101 11.45 23.08 4.79
C ALA A 101 11.05 22.86 6.26
N ASP A 102 9.75 22.78 6.54
CA ASP A 102 9.22 22.78 7.92
C ASP A 102 9.07 21.40 8.55
N THR A 103 9.09 20.32 7.75
CA THR A 103 8.83 18.94 8.20
C THR A 103 9.87 17.96 7.65
N PRO A 104 11.15 18.07 8.06
CA PRO A 104 12.25 17.32 7.46
C PRO A 104 12.17 15.79 7.67
N ASP A 105 11.33 15.32 8.59
CA ASP A 105 11.04 13.89 8.80
C ASP A 105 10.03 13.33 7.77
N LYS A 106 9.40 14.20 6.97
CA LYS A 106 8.45 13.87 5.91
C LYS A 106 8.99 14.27 4.55
N VAL A 107 8.55 13.53 3.54
CA VAL A 107 8.79 13.86 2.13
C VAL A 107 7.53 13.55 1.33
N TRP A 108 7.42 14.17 0.16
CA TRP A 108 6.40 13.83 -0.84
C TRP A 108 7.05 13.30 -2.09
N LEU A 109 6.59 12.15 -2.56
CA LEU A 109 6.95 11.65 -3.86
C LEU A 109 6.11 12.38 -4.91
N VAL A 110 6.76 12.99 -5.89
CA VAL A 110 6.14 13.66 -7.02
C VAL A 110 6.37 12.82 -8.26
N VAL A 111 5.30 12.41 -8.93
CA VAL A 111 5.36 11.57 -10.14
C VAL A 111 4.78 12.36 -11.30
N GLY A 112 5.54 12.48 -12.38
CA GLY A 112 5.04 13.01 -13.65
C GLY A 112 3.99 12.08 -14.24
N GLU A 113 2.96 12.63 -14.87
CA GLU A 113 1.95 11.87 -15.59
C GLU A 113 1.99 12.22 -17.08
N ALA A 114 1.36 11.38 -17.90
CA ALA A 114 1.20 11.67 -19.32
C ALA A 114 0.44 13.00 -19.50
N GLY A 115 0.89 13.85 -20.42
CA GLY A 115 0.31 15.18 -20.63
C GLY A 115 0.95 16.30 -19.79
N GLY A 116 2.01 16.01 -19.02
CA GLY A 116 2.78 17.02 -18.29
C GLY A 116 2.22 17.38 -16.91
N GLU A 117 1.13 16.73 -16.51
CA GLU A 117 0.62 16.82 -15.14
C GLU A 117 1.56 16.13 -14.14
N ARG A 118 1.36 16.42 -12.85
CA ARG A 118 2.09 15.78 -11.75
C ARG A 118 1.11 15.34 -10.68
N SER A 119 1.34 14.17 -10.11
CA SER A 119 0.71 13.74 -8.86
C SER A 119 1.70 13.77 -7.71
N CYS A 120 1.20 14.05 -6.53
CA CYS A 120 1.96 14.10 -5.30
C CYS A 120 1.46 13.01 -4.35
N HIS A 121 2.38 12.38 -3.63
CA HIS A 121 2.15 11.19 -2.83
C HIS A 121 2.81 11.34 -1.46
N GLY A 122 2.04 11.30 -0.39
CA GLY A 122 2.56 11.46 0.98
C GLY A 122 1.56 12.04 1.98
N PRO A 123 2.02 12.41 3.18
CA PRO A 123 3.43 12.44 3.60
C PRO A 123 4.04 11.04 3.78
N LEU A 124 5.28 10.85 3.33
CA LEU A 124 6.05 9.60 3.46
C LEU A 124 7.17 9.75 4.50
N PRO A 125 7.62 8.66 5.17
CA PRO A 125 8.77 8.71 6.07
C PRO A 125 10.06 9.05 5.29
N ALA A 126 10.69 10.18 5.62
CA ALA A 126 11.89 10.65 4.95
C ALA A 126 13.06 9.66 5.06
N ASP A 127 13.19 8.99 6.22
CA ASP A 127 14.25 8.01 6.46
C ASP A 127 14.12 6.76 5.56
N ALA A 128 12.89 6.29 5.35
CA ALA A 128 12.61 5.15 4.48
C ALA A 128 12.85 5.49 3.02
N MET A 129 12.34 6.64 2.55
CA MET A 129 12.57 7.12 1.18
C MET A 129 14.05 7.38 0.91
N LYS A 130 14.79 7.97 1.87
CA LYS A 130 16.23 8.18 1.74
C LYS A 130 16.98 6.86 1.50
N LYS A 131 16.70 5.82 2.30
CA LYS A 131 17.32 4.49 2.13
C LYS A 131 17.01 3.89 0.76
N LEU A 132 15.77 4.03 0.27
CA LEU A 132 15.37 3.55 -1.06
C LEU A 132 16.15 4.27 -2.16
N THR A 133 16.25 5.59 -2.07
CA THR A 133 16.98 6.42 -3.03
C THR A 133 18.49 6.14 -3.00
N GLU A 134 19.09 6.00 -1.81
CA GLU A 134 20.51 5.64 -1.66
C GLU A 134 20.81 4.29 -2.30
N ARG A 135 19.98 3.26 -2.05
CA ARG A 135 20.12 1.94 -2.70
C ARG A 135 20.00 2.02 -4.23
N ALA A 136 19.16 2.90 -4.74
CA ALA A 136 18.98 3.08 -6.18
C ALA A 136 20.16 3.81 -6.87
N LYS A 137 20.97 4.57 -6.11
CA LYS A 137 22.15 5.29 -6.63
C LYS A 137 23.38 4.39 -6.80
N GLY A 138 23.45 3.26 -6.09
CA GLY A 138 24.58 2.33 -6.09
C GLY A 138 25.44 2.43 -4.86
#